data_AF-M8A0P6-F1
#
_entry.id   AF-M8A0P6-F1
#
_cell.length_a   1.000
_cell.length_b   1.000
_cell.length_c   1.000
_cell.angle_alpha   90.00
_cell.angle_beta   90.00
_cell.angle_gamma   90.00
#
_symmetry.space_group_name_H-M   'P 1'
#
loop_
_entity.id
_entity.type
_entity.pdbx_description
1 polymer ?
#
loop_
_entity_poly.entity_id
_entity_poly.type
_entity_poly.pdbx_seq_one_letter_code
_entity_poly.pdbx_strand_id
1 'polypeptide(L)'
;MATDLVERGVPGAELGGVQVGGAPAAEGYRIRGNVGDQWSDLQGDCAGDRVFKVPNPMRAAAAAKRTRDAGDVVHDYRSAVFPFYEKWRNEYGPVFTYSVGNMVFLHASDPAVVRDVCLSVSPDELGKSSYMKVTHHPLFGDGILKSNGDAWARQRKLIAPEFFPEKVKGMVDLMVDSARALVRSWEARVAGTDGGVLELTVDDDLRAYSGDVISRTCFGSSYVKGKRIFAMIRELQKTLHSYLPFGAGARTCLGQGFAMAELKVLLSLLLFRFEAALSPDYLHSPVLRLTVEPEHGVRLVLRSVRPDGSS
;
A
#
# COMPACT_ATOMS: atom_id res chain seq x y z
N MET A 1 7.64 -12.34 51.64
CA MET A 1 7.46 -10.89 51.91
C MET A 1 6.16 -10.49 51.21
N ALA A 2 5.00 -10.64 51.85
CA ALA A 2 4.39 -9.64 52.74
C ALA A 2 4.27 -8.29 52.00
N THR A 3 3.10 -7.89 51.52
CA THR A 3 2.07 -7.18 52.31
C THR A 3 0.78 -7.18 51.48
N ASP A 4 -0.32 -7.80 51.93
CA ASP A 4 -1.39 -7.26 52.79
C ASP A 4 -1.92 -5.89 52.36
N LEU A 5 -3.21 -5.83 52.00
CA LEU A 5 -4.22 -5.12 52.79
C LEU A 5 -5.67 -5.37 52.28
N VAL A 6 -6.47 -5.94 53.18
CA VAL A 6 -7.92 -5.72 53.41
C VAL A 6 -8.94 -6.67 52.73
N GLU A 7 -9.16 -7.81 53.41
CA GLU A 7 -10.44 -8.35 53.95
C GLU A 7 -11.71 -7.46 53.79
N ARG A 8 -12.97 -7.90 53.71
CA ARG A 8 -13.73 -9.15 53.92
C ARG A 8 -15.19 -8.83 53.51
N GLY A 9 -15.96 -9.82 53.06
CA GLY A 9 -17.42 -9.73 52.98
C GLY A 9 -18.04 -10.88 52.19
N VAL A 10 -18.52 -11.90 52.89
CA VAL A 10 -19.15 -13.14 52.36
C VAL A 10 -20.68 -12.91 52.13
N PRO A 11 -21.52 -13.89 51.72
CA PRO A 11 -22.17 -13.93 50.41
C PRO A 11 -23.72 -13.86 50.44
N GLY A 12 -24.32 -13.64 49.26
CA GLY A 12 -25.62 -14.22 48.90
C GLY A 12 -26.86 -13.33 49.05
N ALA A 13 -27.54 -13.08 47.92
CA ALA A 13 -28.99 -13.09 47.79
C ALA A 13 -29.37 -13.01 46.30
N GLU A 14 -30.13 -13.99 45.82
CA GLU A 14 -30.82 -13.95 44.54
C GLU A 14 -32.07 -13.05 44.59
N LEU A 15 -32.58 -12.77 43.37
CA LEU A 15 -33.94 -12.40 42.97
C LEU A 15 -34.26 -10.91 42.77
N GLY A 16 -34.80 -10.63 41.58
CA GLY A 16 -35.71 -9.51 41.33
C GLY A 16 -35.28 -8.60 40.18
N GLY A 17 -35.85 -8.82 39.00
CA GLY A 17 -35.56 -8.04 37.79
C GLY A 17 -36.07 -6.60 37.85
N VAL A 18 -35.46 -5.76 37.00
CA VAL A 18 -36.07 -4.55 36.43
C VAL A 18 -35.51 -4.38 35.02
N GLN A 19 -36.41 -4.45 34.02
CA GLN A 19 -36.15 -3.87 32.70
C GLN A 19 -36.18 -2.35 32.83
N VAL A 20 -35.10 -1.68 32.42
CA VAL A 20 -35.16 -0.26 32.06
C VAL A 20 -34.62 -0.15 30.64
N GLY A 21 -35.49 0.33 29.74
CA GLY A 21 -35.15 0.61 28.36
C GLY A 21 -34.03 1.65 28.26
N GLY A 22 -33.10 1.37 27.36
CA GLY A 22 -32.08 2.31 26.89
C GLY A 22 -31.99 2.17 25.37
N ALA A 23 -31.88 3.31 24.71
CA ALA A 23 -31.81 3.56 23.26
C ALA A 23 -31.17 2.45 22.40
N PRO A 24 -31.55 2.31 21.11
CA PRO A 24 -30.84 1.42 20.20
C PRO A 24 -29.38 1.86 20.16
N ALA A 25 -28.51 1.06 20.80
CA ALA A 25 -27.08 1.28 20.74
C ALA A 25 -26.70 1.26 19.26
N ALA A 26 -26.08 2.35 18.81
CA ALA A 26 -25.63 2.55 17.44
C ALA A 26 -25.02 1.25 16.89
N GLU A 27 -25.48 0.82 15.72
CA GLU A 27 -24.94 -0.30 14.97
C GLU A 27 -23.46 -0.05 14.64
N GLY A 28 -22.60 -0.31 15.62
CA GLY A 28 -21.17 -0.43 15.42
C GLY A 28 -20.85 -1.84 14.95
N TYR A 29 -19.94 -1.96 13.99
CA TYR A 29 -19.43 -3.26 13.54
C TYR A 29 -18.86 -4.03 14.73
N ARG A 30 -19.51 -5.14 15.09
CA ARG A 30 -19.01 -6.04 16.12
C ARG A 30 -17.98 -6.95 15.46
N ILE A 31 -16.70 -6.56 15.52
CA ILE A 31 -15.59 -7.46 15.17
C ILE A 31 -15.68 -8.64 16.15
N ARG A 32 -16.21 -9.79 15.71
CA ARG A 32 -16.06 -11.05 16.45
C ARG A 32 -14.58 -11.41 16.40
N GLY A 33 -13.83 -10.97 17.39
CA GLY A 33 -12.61 -11.70 17.76
C GLY A 33 -13.01 -13.13 18.10
N ASN A 34 -12.17 -14.11 17.77
CA ASN A 34 -12.29 -15.39 18.44
C ASN A 34 -12.20 -15.11 19.94
N VAL A 35 -13.28 -15.43 20.65
CA VAL A 35 -13.22 -15.55 22.10
C VAL A 35 -12.38 -16.78 22.34
N GLY A 36 -11.21 -16.57 22.95
CA GLY A 36 -10.19 -17.59 23.07
C GLY A 36 -8.80 -16.97 23.19
N ASP A 37 -8.53 -16.35 24.34
CA ASP A 37 -7.26 -16.59 25.01
C ASP A 37 -7.12 -18.11 25.28
N GLN A 38 -6.03 -18.54 25.91
CA GLN A 38 -5.69 -19.95 26.12
C GLN A 38 -6.67 -20.76 27.01
N TRP A 39 -8.00 -20.53 26.99
CA TRP A 39 -8.95 -21.08 27.96
C TRP A 39 -10.36 -21.47 27.46
N SER A 40 -10.60 -21.77 26.18
CA SER A 40 -11.98 -22.19 25.78
C SER A 40 -12.11 -23.36 24.80
N ASP A 41 -11.08 -24.22 24.72
CA ASP A 41 -11.33 -25.63 24.40
C ASP A 41 -12.09 -26.26 25.58
N LEU A 42 -13.41 -26.04 25.72
CA LEU A 42 -14.36 -26.82 26.52
C LEU A 42 -15.76 -26.17 26.48
N GLN A 43 -16.51 -26.41 25.40
CA GLN A 43 -17.93 -26.81 25.35
C GLN A 43 -18.50 -26.41 23.98
N GLY A 44 -18.58 -27.41 23.10
CA GLY A 44 -18.85 -27.22 21.68
C GLY A 44 -20.31 -26.95 21.33
N ASP A 45 -20.50 -26.31 20.18
CA ASP A 45 -21.39 -26.81 19.13
C ASP A 45 -21.14 -26.15 17.76
N CYS A 46 -21.21 -26.97 16.70
CA CYS A 46 -21.25 -26.78 15.23
C CYS A 46 -20.53 -25.61 14.48
N ALA A 47 -19.88 -24.65 15.13
CA ALA A 47 -19.16 -23.53 14.54
C ALA A 47 -17.63 -23.71 14.72
N GLY A 48 -17.04 -24.63 13.97
CA GLY A 48 -15.63 -25.03 14.14
C GLY A 48 -14.62 -24.07 13.50
N ASP A 49 -13.59 -23.69 14.25
CA ASP A 49 -12.38 -23.04 13.75
C ASP A 49 -11.71 -23.93 12.69
N ARG A 50 -11.61 -23.43 11.45
CA ARG A 50 -10.87 -24.10 10.38
C ARG A 50 -9.46 -23.53 10.31
N VAL A 51 -8.49 -24.30 10.82
CA VAL A 51 -7.06 -24.00 10.65
C VAL A 51 -6.64 -24.38 9.23
N PHE A 52 -6.42 -23.38 8.38
CA PHE A 52 -5.87 -23.60 7.05
C PHE A 52 -4.34 -23.66 7.09
N LYS A 53 -3.74 -24.74 6.60
CA LYS A 53 -2.32 -24.72 6.20
C LYS A 53 -2.22 -23.83 4.96
N VAL A 54 -1.84 -22.57 5.16
CA VAL A 54 -1.55 -21.64 4.06
C VAL A 54 -0.37 -22.21 3.26
N PRO A 55 -0.56 -22.61 1.99
CA PRO A 55 0.57 -22.91 1.11
C PRO A 55 1.42 -21.63 1.06
N ASN A 56 2.75 -21.74 1.18
CA ASN A 56 3.64 -20.58 1.20
C ASN A 56 3.17 -19.53 0.15
N PRO A 57 2.69 -18.35 0.58
CA PRO A 57 2.05 -17.39 -0.32
C PRO A 57 3.02 -16.89 -1.41
N MET A 58 4.33 -17.00 -1.19
CA MET A 58 5.35 -16.70 -2.19
C MET A 58 5.50 -17.76 -3.28
N ARG A 59 5.11 -19.02 -3.03
CA ARG A 59 5.20 -20.12 -4.03
C ARG A 59 3.94 -20.29 -4.87
N ALA A 60 2.77 -19.91 -4.34
CA ALA A 60 1.50 -20.13 -5.04
C ALA A 60 1.04 -18.97 -5.94
N ALA A 61 1.59 -17.75 -5.76
CA ALA A 61 1.35 -16.63 -6.69
C ALA A 61 1.80 -16.94 -8.13
N ALA A 62 2.72 -17.89 -8.32
CA ALA A 62 3.17 -18.32 -9.64
C ALA A 62 2.08 -19.05 -10.47
N ALA A 63 1.04 -19.60 -9.83
CA ALA A 63 0.06 -20.47 -10.47
C ALA A 63 -1.18 -19.73 -11.03
N ALA A 64 -1.46 -18.50 -10.59
CA ALA A 64 -2.62 -17.71 -11.07
C ALA A 64 -2.36 -17.00 -12.42
N LYS A 65 -1.34 -17.42 -13.17
CA LYS A 65 -0.91 -16.78 -14.41
C LYS A 65 -1.73 -17.28 -15.60
N ARG A 66 -2.69 -16.45 -16.01
CA ARG A 66 -3.02 -16.08 -17.41
C ARG A 66 -4.45 -15.56 -17.46
N THR A 67 -4.65 -14.28 -17.18
CA THR A 67 -5.85 -13.57 -17.64
C THR A 67 -5.51 -12.89 -18.96
N ARG A 68 -5.48 -13.67 -20.04
CA ARG A 68 -5.76 -13.14 -21.36
C ARG A 68 -7.14 -13.66 -21.73
N ASP A 69 -8.16 -13.13 -21.06
CA ASP A 69 -9.45 -13.08 -21.72
C ASP A 69 -9.30 -12.06 -22.84
N ALA A 70 -9.82 -12.38 -24.02
CA ALA A 70 -9.49 -11.72 -25.27
C ALA A 70 -9.51 -10.18 -25.17
N GLY A 71 -8.36 -9.53 -25.41
CA GLY A 71 -8.26 -8.09 -25.71
C GLY A 71 -8.27 -7.11 -24.54
N ASP A 72 -8.92 -7.41 -23.40
CA ASP A 72 -9.16 -6.40 -22.37
C ASP A 72 -8.24 -6.51 -21.14
N VAL A 73 -7.59 -5.40 -20.77
CA VAL A 73 -6.80 -5.29 -19.53
C VAL A 73 -7.75 -5.21 -18.34
N VAL A 74 -7.73 -6.23 -17.49
CA VAL A 74 -8.48 -6.22 -16.23
C VAL A 74 -7.73 -5.34 -15.22
N HIS A 75 -8.27 -4.15 -14.93
CA HIS A 75 -7.67 -3.23 -13.96
C HIS A 75 -7.68 -3.76 -12.52
N ASP A 76 -8.62 -4.67 -12.21
CA ASP A 76 -8.71 -5.31 -10.91
C ASP A 76 -7.65 -6.41 -10.75
N TYR A 77 -6.49 -6.03 -10.23
CA TYR A 77 -5.37 -6.94 -10.02
C TYR A 77 -5.52 -7.83 -8.77
N ARG A 78 -6.57 -7.68 -7.95
CA ARG A 78 -6.68 -8.36 -6.64
C ARG A 78 -6.66 -9.87 -6.78
N SER A 79 -7.41 -10.41 -7.73
CA SER A 79 -7.48 -11.86 -7.96
C SER A 79 -6.14 -12.43 -8.48
N ALA A 80 -5.43 -11.67 -9.30
CA ALA A 80 -4.13 -12.06 -9.84
C ALA A 80 -3.03 -12.04 -8.76
N VAL A 81 -3.03 -11.00 -7.92
CA VAL A 81 -1.99 -10.75 -6.92
C VAL A 81 -2.26 -11.43 -5.58
N PHE A 82 -3.52 -11.49 -5.17
CA PHE A 82 -3.99 -11.96 -3.87
C PHE A 82 -5.06 -13.06 -3.99
N PRO A 83 -4.81 -14.16 -4.76
CA PRO A 83 -5.83 -15.14 -5.10
C PRO A 83 -6.47 -15.82 -3.87
N PHE A 84 -5.70 -16.02 -2.79
CA PHE A 84 -6.22 -16.63 -1.56
C PHE A 84 -7.13 -15.69 -0.77
N TYR A 85 -6.76 -14.41 -0.64
CA TYR A 85 -7.61 -13.43 0.03
C TYR A 85 -8.89 -13.21 -0.77
N GLU A 86 -8.81 -13.22 -2.11
CA GLU A 86 -9.97 -13.15 -2.98
C GLU A 86 -10.92 -14.34 -2.77
N LYS A 87 -10.37 -15.56 -2.76
CA LYS A 87 -11.13 -16.78 -2.48
C LYS A 87 -11.80 -16.72 -1.11
N TRP A 88 -11.05 -16.39 -0.06
CA TRP A 88 -11.57 -16.33 1.30
C TRP A 88 -12.58 -15.21 1.49
N ARG A 89 -12.41 -14.07 0.82
CA ARG A 89 -13.41 -13.00 0.87
C ARG A 89 -14.74 -13.43 0.26
N ASN A 90 -14.71 -14.20 -0.84
CA ASN A 90 -15.92 -14.72 -1.46
C ASN A 90 -16.60 -15.81 -0.60
N GLU A 91 -15.83 -16.56 0.20
CA GLU A 91 -16.34 -17.64 1.04
C GLU A 91 -16.81 -17.16 2.43
N TYR A 92 -16.08 -16.25 3.06
CA TYR A 92 -16.26 -15.82 4.45
C TYR A 92 -16.74 -14.38 4.59
N GLY A 93 -16.84 -13.62 3.49
CA GLY A 93 -17.22 -12.23 3.47
C GLY A 93 -16.05 -11.24 3.60
N PRO A 94 -16.33 -9.93 3.66
CA PRO A 94 -15.31 -8.87 3.57
C PRO A 94 -14.42 -8.72 4.81
N VAL A 95 -14.78 -9.35 5.93
CA VAL A 95 -14.05 -9.31 7.20
C VAL A 95 -13.97 -10.72 7.77
N PHE A 96 -12.75 -11.21 8.00
CA PHE A 96 -12.53 -12.55 8.55
C PHE A 96 -11.17 -12.64 9.27
N THR A 97 -11.02 -13.59 10.17
CA THR A 97 -9.76 -13.90 10.84
C THR A 97 -9.12 -15.15 10.23
N TYR A 98 -7.79 -15.21 10.25
CA TYR A 98 -7.04 -16.41 9.91
C TYR A 98 -5.74 -16.47 10.71
N SER A 99 -5.24 -17.68 10.96
CA SER A 99 -4.04 -17.89 11.77
C SER A 99 -2.88 -18.41 10.92
N VAL A 100 -1.68 -17.89 11.18
CA VAL A 100 -0.42 -18.42 10.63
C VAL A 100 0.48 -18.76 11.81
N GLY A 101 0.53 -20.04 12.17
CA GLY A 101 1.18 -20.47 13.42
C GLY A 101 0.47 -19.88 14.63
N ASN A 102 1.23 -19.22 15.50
CA ASN A 102 0.71 -18.54 16.70
C ASN A 102 0.26 -17.09 16.45
N MET A 103 0.27 -16.62 15.21
CA MET A 103 -0.16 -15.27 14.85
C MET A 103 -1.57 -15.31 14.28
N VAL A 104 -2.46 -14.51 14.87
CA VAL A 104 -3.82 -14.29 14.34
C VAL A 104 -3.83 -13.00 13.53
N PHE A 105 -4.36 -13.08 12.32
CA PHE A 105 -4.53 -11.96 11.40
C PHE A 105 -6.01 -11.66 11.23
N LEU A 106 -6.39 -10.39 11.32
CA LEU A 106 -7.68 -9.88 10.88
C LEU A 106 -7.53 -9.36 9.45
N HIS A 107 -8.24 -9.98 8.51
CA HIS A 107 -8.45 -9.42 7.19
C HIS A 107 -9.68 -8.50 7.22
N ALA A 108 -9.53 -7.28 6.71
CA ALA A 108 -10.64 -6.36 6.49
C ALA A 108 -10.52 -5.74 5.11
N SER A 109 -11.58 -5.90 4.31
CA SER A 109 -11.73 -5.31 2.97
C SER A 109 -13.01 -4.48 2.83
N ASP A 110 -13.87 -4.48 3.86
CA ASP A 110 -15.00 -3.57 3.96
C ASP A 110 -14.51 -2.12 4.10
N PRO A 111 -14.89 -1.19 3.20
CA PRO A 111 -14.40 0.18 3.23
C PRO A 111 -14.75 0.96 4.51
N ALA A 112 -15.87 0.68 5.16
CA ALA A 112 -16.24 1.31 6.42
C ALA A 112 -15.32 0.83 7.54
N VAL A 113 -15.09 -0.49 7.63
CA VAL A 113 -14.16 -1.06 8.62
C VAL A 113 -12.73 -0.57 8.38
N VAL A 114 -12.25 -0.55 7.13
CA VAL A 114 -10.91 -0.05 6.81
C VAL A 114 -10.76 1.42 7.17
N ARG A 115 -11.79 2.23 6.90
CA ARG A 115 -11.81 3.65 7.28
C ARG A 115 -11.75 3.81 8.79
N ASP A 116 -12.59 3.10 9.53
CA ASP A 116 -12.61 3.17 10.99
C ASP A 116 -11.28 2.70 11.56
N VAL A 117 -10.69 1.61 11.06
CA VAL A 117 -9.35 1.16 11.47
C VAL A 117 -8.26 2.17 11.11
N CYS A 118 -8.42 2.99 10.05
CA CYS A 118 -7.43 4.03 9.74
C CYS A 118 -7.61 5.30 10.58
N LEU A 119 -8.83 5.60 11.04
CA LEU A 119 -9.18 6.83 11.75
C LEU A 119 -9.21 6.67 13.28
N SER A 120 -9.67 5.53 13.77
CA SER A 120 -9.99 5.26 15.19
C SER A 120 -8.80 4.83 16.02
N VAL A 121 -7.58 5.14 15.59
CA VAL A 121 -6.37 4.59 16.20
C VAL A 121 -5.62 5.68 16.94
N SER A 122 -5.67 5.60 18.27
CA SER A 122 -4.64 6.22 19.09
C SER A 122 -3.28 5.64 18.66
N PRO A 123 -2.19 6.42 18.60
CA PRO A 123 -0.88 5.97 18.10
C PRO A 123 -0.31 4.70 18.75
N ASP A 124 -0.89 4.26 19.85
CA ASP A 124 -0.44 3.17 20.72
C ASP A 124 -1.28 1.89 20.60
N GLU A 125 -2.55 1.93 20.17
CA GLU A 125 -3.46 0.77 20.21
C GLU A 125 -3.48 -0.11 18.94
N LEU A 126 -3.43 0.50 17.75
CA LEU A 126 -3.36 -0.21 16.45
C LEU A 126 -2.19 0.32 15.60
N GLY A 127 -1.02 0.39 16.24
CA GLY A 127 0.23 0.71 15.56
C GLY A 127 0.69 -0.39 14.57
N LYS A 128 1.88 -0.22 13.98
CA LYS A 128 2.51 -1.29 13.19
C LYS A 128 2.71 -2.53 14.05
N SER A 129 2.34 -3.68 13.51
CA SER A 129 2.42 -4.97 14.20
C SER A 129 3.87 -5.30 14.60
N SER A 130 4.02 -6.06 15.69
CA SER A 130 5.31 -6.63 16.09
C SER A 130 5.94 -7.45 14.96
N TYR A 131 5.12 -8.16 14.18
CA TYR A 131 5.54 -8.86 12.97
C TYR A 131 6.21 -7.95 11.95
N MET A 132 5.60 -6.79 11.63
CA MET A 132 6.20 -5.80 10.74
C MET A 132 7.48 -5.19 11.33
N LYS A 133 7.52 -4.99 12.66
CA LYS A 133 8.69 -4.45 13.34
C LYS A 133 9.94 -5.33 13.16
N VAL A 134 9.78 -6.65 13.07
CA VAL A 134 10.89 -7.58 12.88
C VAL A 134 11.20 -7.79 11.40
N THR A 135 10.20 -8.17 10.60
CA THR A 135 10.40 -8.59 9.21
C THR A 135 10.88 -7.47 8.28
N HIS A 136 10.59 -6.21 8.61
CA HIS A 136 10.96 -5.06 7.78
C HIS A 136 12.17 -4.28 8.30
N HIS A 137 12.78 -4.72 9.42
CA HIS A 137 13.92 -4.03 10.02
C HIS A 137 15.12 -3.88 9.06
N PRO A 138 15.49 -4.88 8.23
CA PRO A 138 16.61 -4.72 7.29
C PRO A 138 16.42 -3.59 6.28
N LEU A 139 15.16 -3.27 5.92
CA LEU A 139 14.84 -2.25 4.92
C LEU A 139 14.60 -0.87 5.53
N PHE A 140 13.90 -0.80 6.67
CA PHE A 140 13.45 0.48 7.23
C PHE A 140 14.13 0.89 8.55
N GLY A 141 14.98 0.03 9.12
CA GLY A 141 15.49 0.23 10.49
C GLY A 141 14.34 0.56 11.43
N ASP A 142 14.54 1.42 12.42
CA ASP A 142 13.46 1.94 13.29
C ASP A 142 12.86 3.26 12.78
N GLY A 143 12.81 3.41 11.45
CA GLY A 143 12.28 4.58 10.76
C GLY A 143 10.77 4.74 10.84
N ILE A 144 10.29 5.86 10.29
CA ILE A 144 8.91 6.37 10.43
C ILE A 144 7.84 5.39 9.93
N LEU A 145 8.19 4.52 8.97
CA LEU A 145 7.30 3.52 8.39
C LEU A 145 7.02 2.34 9.34
N LYS A 146 7.86 2.15 10.37
CA LYS A 146 7.83 0.98 11.26
C LYS A 146 7.63 1.35 12.75
N SER A 147 7.94 2.59 13.13
CA SER A 147 7.81 3.09 14.51
C SER A 147 6.33 3.33 14.91
N ASN A 148 6.05 3.27 16.23
CA ASN A 148 4.77 3.59 16.88
C ASN A 148 5.00 4.63 18.01
N GLY A 149 3.92 5.12 18.62
CA GLY A 149 3.96 6.01 19.79
C GLY A 149 4.89 7.23 19.63
N ASP A 150 5.55 7.62 20.71
CA ASP A 150 6.42 8.80 20.77
C ASP A 150 7.57 8.78 19.75
N ALA A 151 8.14 7.61 19.49
CA ALA A 151 9.22 7.48 18.51
C ALA A 151 8.74 7.84 17.11
N TRP A 152 7.54 7.39 16.73
CA TRP A 152 6.92 7.78 15.48
C TRP A 152 6.52 9.25 15.46
N ALA A 153 5.86 9.73 16.53
CA ALA A 153 5.39 11.11 16.62
C ALA A 153 6.56 12.10 16.48
N ARG A 154 7.69 11.82 17.14
CA ARG A 154 8.93 12.61 17.03
C ARG A 154 9.47 12.62 15.59
N GLN A 155 9.64 11.46 14.98
CA GLN A 155 10.16 11.36 13.61
C GLN A 155 9.23 12.05 12.60
N ARG A 156 7.91 11.87 12.74
CA ARG A 156 6.93 12.55 11.90
C ARG A 156 6.97 14.06 12.06
N LYS A 157 7.07 14.57 13.29
CA LYS A 157 7.16 16.01 13.56
C LYS A 157 8.40 16.65 12.91
N LEU A 158 9.51 15.91 12.84
CA LEU A 158 10.74 16.38 12.19
C LEU A 158 10.63 16.38 10.66
N ILE A 159 10.00 15.37 10.06
CA ILE A 159 10.00 15.17 8.59
C ILE A 159 8.82 15.89 7.92
N ALA A 160 7.65 15.95 8.57
CA ALA A 160 6.43 16.45 7.95
C ALA A 160 6.53 17.87 7.37
N PRO A 161 7.22 18.85 7.99
CA PRO A 161 7.32 20.20 7.44
C PRO A 161 7.90 20.26 6.02
N GLU A 162 8.80 19.35 5.65
CA GLU A 162 9.41 19.29 4.31
C GLU A 162 8.42 18.87 3.22
N PHE A 163 7.28 18.29 3.60
CA PHE A 163 6.23 17.84 2.69
C PHE A 163 4.95 18.68 2.78
N PHE A 164 5.00 19.83 3.45
CA PHE A 164 3.87 20.75 3.47
C PHE A 164 3.59 21.34 2.08
N PRO A 165 2.32 21.68 1.76
CA PRO A 165 1.93 22.12 0.42
C PRO A 165 2.80 23.26 -0.14
N GLU A 166 3.15 24.25 0.66
CA GLU A 166 4.02 25.37 0.22
C GLU A 166 5.44 24.92 -0.12
N LYS A 167 6.00 23.94 0.62
CA LYS A 167 7.31 23.35 0.32
C LYS A 167 7.25 22.54 -0.97
N VAL A 168 6.21 21.71 -1.13
CA VAL A 168 5.98 20.93 -2.34
C VAL A 168 5.80 21.84 -3.56
N LYS A 169 5.07 22.96 -3.41
CA LYS A 169 4.89 23.95 -4.46
C LYS A 169 6.22 24.51 -4.95
N GLY A 170 7.15 24.80 -4.03
CA GLY A 170 8.52 25.23 -4.35
C GLY A 170 9.39 24.15 -5.02
N MET A 171 8.97 22.89 -5.03
CA MET A 171 9.69 21.77 -5.67
C MET A 171 9.18 21.46 -7.08
N VAL A 172 8.03 22.01 -7.49
CA VAL A 172 7.36 21.64 -8.76
C VAL A 172 8.24 21.93 -9.97
N ASP A 173 8.99 23.03 -9.99
CA ASP A 173 9.87 23.35 -11.12
C ASP A 173 10.95 22.27 -11.34
N LEU A 174 11.49 21.70 -10.26
CA LEU A 174 12.43 20.59 -10.33
C LEU A 174 11.76 19.32 -10.87
N MET A 175 10.50 19.07 -10.50
CA MET A 175 9.71 17.95 -11.05
C MET A 175 9.46 18.12 -12.56
N VAL A 176 9.15 19.34 -12.98
CA VAL A 176 8.97 19.71 -14.40
C VAL A 176 10.26 19.52 -15.18
N ASP A 177 11.41 19.91 -14.62
CA ASP A 177 12.70 19.72 -15.28
C ASP A 177 13.05 18.24 -15.47
N SER A 178 12.82 17.40 -14.45
CA SER A 178 12.95 15.95 -14.57
C SER A 178 12.00 15.37 -15.62
N ALA A 179 10.76 15.85 -15.68
CA ALA A 179 9.76 15.34 -16.61
C ALA A 179 10.08 15.73 -18.05
N ARG A 180 10.50 16.99 -18.27
CA ARG A 180 10.98 17.48 -19.57
C ARG A 180 12.20 16.70 -20.04
N ALA A 181 13.11 16.31 -19.16
CA ALA A 181 14.25 15.48 -19.52
C ALA A 181 13.82 14.10 -20.04
N LEU A 182 12.86 13.46 -19.38
CA LEU A 182 12.29 12.19 -19.85
C LEU A 182 11.58 12.35 -21.19
N VAL A 183 10.70 13.35 -21.30
CA VAL A 183 9.94 13.63 -22.53
C VAL A 183 10.86 13.87 -23.71
N ARG A 184 11.90 14.71 -23.56
CA ARG A 184 12.90 14.94 -24.62
C ARG A 184 13.63 13.66 -25.02
N SER A 185 13.92 12.78 -24.06
CA SER A 185 14.54 11.49 -24.36
C SER A 185 13.62 10.62 -25.22
N TRP A 186 12.32 10.59 -24.93
CA TRP A 186 11.33 9.85 -25.73
C TRP A 186 11.11 10.49 -27.10
N GLU A 187 11.04 11.82 -27.20
CA GLU A 187 10.93 12.55 -28.48
C GLU A 187 12.11 12.24 -29.40
N ALA A 188 13.33 12.24 -28.86
CA ALA A 188 14.53 11.90 -29.61
C ALA A 188 14.50 10.45 -30.12
N ARG A 189 14.02 9.50 -29.29
CA ARG A 189 13.85 8.10 -29.69
C ARG A 189 12.80 7.95 -30.80
N VAL A 190 11.66 8.64 -30.70
CA VAL A 190 10.62 8.65 -31.73
C VAL A 190 11.12 9.24 -33.04
N ALA A 191 11.84 10.37 -32.98
CA ALA A 191 12.39 11.04 -34.17
C ALA A 191 13.43 10.18 -34.91
N GLY A 192 14.08 9.25 -34.22
CA GLY A 192 15.02 8.29 -34.81
C GLY A 192 14.35 7.05 -35.44
N THR A 193 13.02 6.94 -35.42
CA THR A 193 12.29 5.81 -36.03
C THR A 193 11.77 6.14 -37.42
N ASP A 194 11.87 5.17 -38.34
CA ASP A 194 11.24 5.26 -39.65
C ASP A 194 9.72 5.22 -39.49
N GLY A 195 9.06 6.37 -39.71
CA GLY A 195 7.61 6.51 -39.60
C GLY A 195 7.09 7.18 -38.32
N GLY A 196 7.97 7.61 -37.40
CA GLY A 196 7.59 8.39 -36.21
C GLY A 196 6.74 7.62 -35.19
N VAL A 197 6.91 6.29 -35.17
CA VAL A 197 6.23 5.37 -34.25
C VAL A 197 7.30 4.60 -33.49
N LEU A 198 7.24 4.67 -32.15
CA LEU A 198 8.24 4.06 -31.28
C LEU A 198 7.56 3.08 -30.32
N GLU A 199 7.93 1.81 -30.39
CA GLU A 199 7.49 0.82 -29.40
C GLU A 199 8.52 0.73 -28.27
N LEU A 200 8.07 1.00 -27.03
CA LEU A 200 8.94 1.16 -25.87
C LEU A 200 8.36 0.50 -24.61
N THR A 201 9.22 -0.16 -23.84
CA THR A 201 8.93 -0.59 -22.47
C THR A 201 9.20 0.57 -21.51
N VAL A 202 8.17 1.09 -20.83
CA VAL A 202 8.25 2.39 -20.16
C VAL A 202 8.53 2.36 -18.66
N ASP A 203 8.40 1.21 -18.00
CA ASP A 203 8.42 1.14 -16.54
C ASP A 203 9.77 1.53 -15.92
N ASP A 204 10.90 1.17 -16.55
CA ASP A 204 12.21 1.61 -16.07
C ASP A 204 12.44 3.11 -16.26
N ASP A 205 11.94 3.67 -17.35
CA ASP A 205 11.98 5.12 -17.62
C ASP A 205 11.15 5.89 -16.58
N LEU A 206 9.95 5.38 -16.22
CA LEU A 206 9.11 5.95 -15.17
C LEU A 206 9.75 5.83 -13.77
N ARG A 207 10.37 4.68 -13.45
CA ARG A 207 11.12 4.50 -12.20
C ARG A 207 12.33 5.42 -12.13
N ALA A 208 13.03 5.62 -13.25
CA ALA A 208 14.18 6.52 -13.33
C ALA A 208 13.76 7.98 -13.16
N TYR A 209 12.65 8.38 -13.78
CA TYR A 209 12.04 9.69 -13.59
C TYR A 209 11.73 9.96 -12.12
N SER A 210 11.03 9.04 -11.44
CA SER A 210 10.67 9.23 -10.04
C SER A 210 11.90 9.29 -9.12
N GLY A 211 12.89 8.44 -9.39
CA GLY A 211 14.19 8.51 -8.72
C GLY A 211 14.90 9.85 -8.92
N ASP A 212 14.85 10.44 -10.12
CA ASP A 212 15.44 11.75 -10.43
C ASP A 212 14.69 12.88 -9.72
N VAL A 213 13.35 12.85 -9.71
CA VAL A 213 12.51 13.80 -8.97
C VAL A 213 12.87 13.82 -7.50
N ILE A 214 12.78 12.67 -6.81
CA ILE A 214 13.13 12.54 -5.38
C ILE A 214 14.56 13.02 -5.14
N SER A 215 15.49 12.64 -6.02
CA SER A 215 16.89 13.02 -5.88
C SER A 215 17.09 14.54 -5.93
N ARG A 216 16.44 15.23 -6.87
CA ARG A 216 16.58 16.69 -7.03
C ARG A 216 15.86 17.45 -5.92
N THR A 217 14.65 17.04 -5.57
CA THR A 217 13.81 17.79 -4.64
C THR A 217 14.20 17.55 -3.18
N CYS A 218 14.51 16.31 -2.80
CA CYS A 218 14.77 15.95 -1.41
C CYS A 218 16.25 15.96 -1.04
N PHE A 219 17.17 15.86 -2.00
CA PHE A 219 18.62 15.83 -1.75
C PHE A 219 19.39 17.01 -2.36
N GLY A 220 18.72 17.89 -3.10
CA GLY A 220 19.28 19.15 -3.62
C GLY A 220 20.63 18.98 -4.31
N SER A 221 21.66 19.66 -3.81
CA SER A 221 23.04 19.60 -4.34
C SER A 221 23.70 18.23 -4.26
N SER A 222 23.13 17.28 -3.51
CA SER A 222 23.63 15.91 -3.36
C SER A 222 22.81 14.87 -4.12
N TYR A 223 22.05 15.27 -5.14
CA TYR A 223 21.14 14.38 -5.88
C TYR A 223 21.82 13.12 -6.46
N VAL A 224 23.12 13.16 -6.80
CA VAL A 224 23.90 11.98 -7.24
C VAL A 224 23.92 10.90 -6.15
N LYS A 225 24.07 11.28 -4.87
CA LYS A 225 23.96 10.35 -3.74
C LYS A 225 22.52 9.86 -3.57
N GLY A 226 21.54 10.75 -3.79
CA GLY A 226 20.11 10.41 -3.81
C GLY A 226 19.79 9.28 -4.79
N LYS A 227 20.30 9.33 -6.02
CA LYS A 227 20.11 8.27 -7.03
C LYS A 227 20.65 6.92 -6.56
N ARG A 228 21.81 6.92 -5.87
CA ARG A 228 22.40 5.70 -5.30
C ARG A 228 21.55 5.15 -4.16
N ILE A 229 21.04 6.01 -3.28
CA ILE A 229 20.13 5.62 -2.19
C ILE A 229 18.87 4.96 -2.77
N PHE A 230 18.26 5.58 -3.78
CA PHE A 230 17.08 5.03 -4.42
C PHE A 230 17.35 3.67 -5.07
N ALA A 231 18.49 3.51 -5.74
CA ALA A 231 18.91 2.22 -6.29
C ALA A 231 19.07 1.13 -5.21
N MET A 232 19.67 1.46 -4.05
CA MET A 232 19.81 0.53 -2.94
C MET A 232 18.46 0.17 -2.32
N ILE A 233 17.57 1.15 -2.14
CA ILE A 233 16.21 0.92 -1.65
C ILE A 233 15.52 -0.10 -2.55
N ARG A 234 15.56 0.07 -3.88
CA ARG A 234 14.96 -0.89 -4.83
C ARG A 234 15.44 -2.32 -4.66
N GLU A 235 16.74 -2.52 -4.45
CA GLU A 235 17.28 -3.87 -4.22
C GLU A 235 16.73 -4.50 -2.94
N LEU A 236 16.51 -3.68 -1.90
CA LEU A 236 15.96 -4.12 -0.62
C LEU A 236 14.42 -4.28 -0.64
N GLN A 237 13.72 -3.69 -1.61
CA GLN A 237 12.26 -3.69 -1.75
C GLN A 237 11.66 -5.02 -2.29
N LYS A 238 12.41 -6.13 -2.31
CA LYS A 238 11.95 -7.40 -2.93
C LYS A 238 10.94 -8.23 -2.11
N THR A 239 10.31 -7.63 -1.11
CA THR A 239 9.30 -8.27 -0.25
C THR A 239 8.41 -7.16 0.34
N LEU A 240 7.20 -7.52 0.82
CA LEU A 240 6.29 -6.77 1.75
C LEU A 240 4.98 -6.23 1.11
N HIS A 241 3.84 -6.27 1.83
CA HIS A 241 2.49 -6.08 1.23
C HIS A 241 1.50 -5.25 2.07
N SER A 242 0.67 -4.43 1.41
CA SER A 242 -0.80 -4.18 1.58
C SER A 242 -1.19 -2.89 0.84
N TYR A 243 -2.33 -2.84 0.12
CA TYR A 243 -2.71 -1.71 -0.73
C TYR A 243 -3.68 -0.71 -0.05
N LEU A 244 -3.12 0.42 0.35
CA LEU A 244 -3.79 1.70 0.61
C LEU A 244 -2.81 2.76 0.11
N PRO A 245 -3.00 3.38 -1.07
CA PRO A 245 -1.91 4.03 -1.82
C PRO A 245 -1.19 5.11 -1.00
N PHE A 246 -1.91 5.80 -0.11
CA PHE A 246 -1.34 6.76 0.83
C PHE A 246 -1.74 6.51 2.29
N GLY A 247 -2.45 5.42 2.60
CA GLY A 247 -3.09 5.24 3.91
C GLY A 247 -4.17 6.29 4.20
N ALA A 248 -4.64 6.35 5.45
CA ALA A 248 -5.56 7.36 5.94
C ALA A 248 -5.28 7.66 7.43
N GLY A 249 -5.89 8.73 7.97
CA GLY A 249 -5.76 9.13 9.36
C GLY A 249 -4.36 9.65 9.74
N ALA A 250 -3.99 9.50 11.00
CA ALA A 250 -2.73 10.04 11.55
C ALA A 250 -1.47 9.51 10.82
N ARG A 251 -1.59 8.33 10.19
CA ARG A 251 -0.50 7.61 9.49
C ARG A 251 -0.50 7.82 7.98
N THR A 252 -1.33 8.72 7.46
CA THR A 252 -1.32 9.09 6.04
C THR A 252 0.10 9.44 5.58
N CYS A 253 0.45 9.00 4.37
CA CYS A 253 1.73 9.20 3.73
C CYS A 253 2.09 10.69 3.70
N LEU A 254 3.25 11.04 4.27
CA LEU A 254 3.74 12.42 4.24
C LEU A 254 3.96 12.91 2.81
N GLY A 255 4.42 12.03 1.93
CA GLY A 255 4.68 12.33 0.53
C GLY A 255 3.45 12.34 -0.38
N GLN A 256 2.22 12.23 0.12
CA GLN A 256 1.03 12.17 -0.73
C GLN A 256 0.91 13.39 -1.67
N GLY A 257 1.02 14.60 -1.13
CA GLY A 257 0.93 15.83 -1.93
C GLY A 257 2.06 15.92 -2.98
N PHE A 258 3.27 15.52 -2.58
CA PHE A 258 4.44 15.45 -3.45
C PHE A 258 4.24 14.46 -4.60
N ALA A 259 3.84 13.21 -4.30
CA ALA A 259 3.63 12.16 -5.30
C ALA A 259 2.50 12.51 -6.28
N MET A 260 1.43 13.16 -5.79
CA MET A 260 0.35 13.62 -6.66
C MET A 260 0.77 14.78 -7.57
N ALA A 261 1.64 15.68 -7.10
CA ALA A 261 2.19 16.74 -7.94
C ALA A 261 3.10 16.16 -9.03
N GLU A 262 4.02 15.26 -8.65
CA GLU A 262 4.91 14.53 -9.55
C GLU A 262 4.12 13.80 -10.65
N LEU A 263 3.11 13.02 -10.27
CA LEU A 263 2.25 12.28 -11.21
C LEU A 263 1.55 13.22 -12.21
N LYS A 264 0.95 14.31 -11.72
CA LYS A 264 0.23 15.28 -12.57
C LYS A 264 1.18 15.97 -13.55
N VAL A 265 2.36 16.37 -13.09
CA VAL A 265 3.39 16.99 -13.95
C VAL A 265 3.78 16.04 -15.06
N LEU A 266 4.16 14.80 -14.73
CA LEU A 266 4.56 13.83 -15.74
C LEU A 266 3.43 13.52 -16.73
N LEU A 267 2.25 13.18 -16.22
CA LEU A 267 1.12 12.79 -17.05
C LEU A 267 0.69 13.92 -17.99
N SER A 268 0.66 15.16 -17.49
CA SER A 268 0.34 16.31 -18.35
C SER A 268 1.32 16.42 -19.52
N LEU A 269 2.62 16.37 -19.28
CA LEU A 269 3.63 16.52 -20.31
C LEU A 269 3.65 15.34 -21.30
N LEU A 270 3.40 14.11 -20.82
CA LEU A 270 3.28 12.95 -21.69
C LEU A 270 2.06 13.06 -22.61
N LEU A 271 0.87 13.38 -22.06
CA LEU A 271 -0.36 13.51 -22.83
C LEU A 271 -0.33 14.67 -23.83
N PHE A 272 0.41 15.75 -23.52
CA PHE A 272 0.58 16.88 -24.45
C PHE A 272 1.56 16.59 -25.60
N ARG A 273 2.40 15.57 -25.50
CA ARG A 273 3.49 15.29 -26.47
C ARG A 273 3.35 13.97 -27.21
N PHE A 274 2.62 13.03 -26.65
CA PHE A 274 2.50 11.69 -27.20
C PHE A 274 1.06 11.21 -27.22
N GLU A 275 0.71 10.56 -28.33
CA GLU A 275 -0.39 9.62 -28.38
C GLU A 275 0.19 8.24 -28.04
N ALA A 276 -0.41 7.57 -27.06
CA ALA A 276 0.08 6.29 -26.55
C ALA A 276 -1.00 5.22 -26.66
N ALA A 277 -0.63 4.06 -27.19
CA ALA A 277 -1.45 2.86 -27.20
C ALA A 277 -0.68 1.70 -26.56
N LEU A 278 -1.38 0.69 -26.04
CA LEU A 278 -0.73 -0.55 -25.61
C LEU A 278 -0.18 -1.28 -26.84
N SER A 279 1.01 -1.86 -26.73
CA SER A 279 1.54 -2.73 -27.77
C SER A 279 0.65 -3.98 -27.94
N PRO A 280 0.45 -4.48 -29.17
CA PRO A 280 -0.18 -5.79 -29.41
C PRO A 280 0.50 -6.95 -28.68
N ASP A 281 1.80 -6.82 -28.41
CA ASP A 281 2.63 -7.78 -27.70
C ASP A 281 2.67 -7.53 -26.17
N TYR A 282 1.89 -6.59 -25.66
CA TYR A 282 1.83 -6.32 -24.22
C TYR A 282 1.27 -7.54 -23.46
N LEU A 283 2.07 -8.05 -22.52
CA LEU A 283 1.70 -9.15 -21.65
C LEU A 283 1.32 -8.62 -20.27
N HIS A 284 0.02 -8.46 -20.02
CA HIS A 284 -0.47 -8.03 -18.72
C HIS A 284 -0.28 -9.13 -17.66
N SER A 285 0.62 -8.88 -16.70
CA SER A 285 0.89 -9.78 -15.57
C SER A 285 1.29 -8.93 -14.35
N PRO A 286 0.33 -8.50 -13.51
CA PRO A 286 0.65 -7.78 -12.28
C PRO A 286 1.24 -8.76 -11.26
N VAL A 287 2.38 -8.41 -10.70
CA VAL A 287 3.03 -9.16 -9.63
C VAL A 287 3.27 -8.26 -8.44
N LEU A 288 3.21 -8.83 -7.25
CA LEU A 288 3.47 -8.11 -6.02
C LEU A 288 4.88 -8.39 -5.52
N ARG A 289 5.66 -7.32 -5.40
CA ARG A 289 6.93 -7.31 -4.67
C ARG A 289 6.75 -6.51 -3.39
N LEU A 290 7.38 -5.35 -3.24
CA LEU A 290 6.93 -4.33 -2.27
C LEU A 290 5.69 -3.58 -2.79
N THR A 291 5.71 -3.25 -4.07
CA THR A 291 4.61 -2.61 -4.80
C THR A 291 4.08 -3.57 -5.86
N VAL A 292 2.89 -3.28 -6.38
CA VAL A 292 2.39 -3.97 -7.56
C VAL A 292 3.20 -3.47 -8.76
N GLU A 293 3.76 -4.40 -9.52
CA GLU A 293 4.62 -4.13 -10.67
C GLU A 293 4.16 -4.96 -11.88
N PRO A 294 4.37 -4.45 -13.11
CA PRO A 294 4.19 -5.23 -14.32
C PRO A 294 5.35 -6.23 -14.48
N GLU A 295 5.10 -7.53 -14.41
CA GLU A 295 6.14 -8.56 -14.49
C GLU A 295 6.97 -8.49 -15.77
N HIS A 296 6.31 -8.16 -16.88
CA HIS A 296 6.91 -8.11 -18.21
C HIS A 296 7.10 -6.67 -18.71
N GLY A 297 7.05 -5.70 -17.81
CA GLY A 297 7.07 -4.27 -18.14
C GLY A 297 5.78 -3.80 -18.82
N VAL A 298 5.68 -2.49 -19.06
CA VAL A 298 4.56 -1.90 -19.82
C VAL A 298 5.05 -1.49 -21.19
N ARG A 299 4.64 -2.24 -22.23
CA ARG A 299 4.99 -1.94 -23.62
C ARG A 299 3.96 -1.03 -24.25
N LEU A 300 4.38 0.16 -24.64
CA LEU A 300 3.56 1.16 -25.31
C LEU A 300 4.05 1.41 -26.73
N VAL A 301 3.12 1.71 -27.62
CA VAL A 301 3.37 2.30 -28.93
C VAL A 301 3.12 3.80 -28.81
N LEU A 302 4.18 4.59 -28.97
CA LEU A 302 4.17 6.05 -28.89
C LEU A 302 4.19 6.66 -30.29
N ARG A 303 3.37 7.70 -30.49
CA ARG A 303 3.43 8.62 -31.63
C ARG A 303 3.59 10.03 -31.11
N SER A 304 4.40 10.85 -31.77
CA SER A 304 4.52 12.26 -31.42
C SER A 304 3.27 13.03 -31.85
N VAL A 305 2.65 13.75 -30.92
CA VAL A 305 1.62 14.73 -31.22
C VAL A 305 2.33 16.00 -31.65
N ARG A 306 2.28 16.32 -32.95
CA ARG A 306 2.67 17.66 -33.40
C ARG A 306 1.62 18.62 -32.85
N PRO A 307 2.01 19.71 -32.16
CA PRO A 307 1.05 20.75 -31.83
C PRO A 307 0.50 21.30 -33.16
N ASP A 308 -0.82 21.27 -33.32
CA ASP A 308 -1.48 21.77 -34.51
C ASP A 308 -1.06 23.23 -34.77
N GLY A 309 -0.41 23.48 -35.90
CA GLY A 309 -0.31 24.80 -36.53
C GLY A 309 0.79 25.76 -36.04
N SER A 310 1.91 25.77 -36.75
CA SER A 310 2.51 27.03 -37.23
C SER A 310 3.28 26.75 -38.52
N SER A 311 2.52 26.67 -39.62
CA SER A 311 2.97 27.06 -40.96
C SER A 311 3.21 28.56 -41.01
#